data_AF-F2HI67-F1
#
_entry.id   AF-F2HI67-F1
#
_cell.length_a   1.000
_cell.length_b   1.000
_cell.length_c   1.000
_cell.angle_alpha   90.00
_cell.angle_beta   90.00
_cell.angle_gamma   90.00
#
_symmetry.space_group_name_H-M   'P 1'
#
loop_
_entity.id
_entity.type
_entity.pdbx_description
1 polymer ?
#
loop_
_entity_poly.entity_id
_entity_poly.type
_entity_poly.pdbx_seq_one_letter_code
_entity_poly.pdbx_strand_id
1 'polypeptide(L)'
;MKAECRDESRTPNFYKKGIILGYKRSLRNQNPSYTRIQILENLKKKEKHSLIGKRIFYIVKKGHSIYKTKWGRIISPHGNSGKFIAKFRKNVAPSLFCSAVFIELH
;
A
#
# COMPACT_ATOMS: atom_id res chain seq x y z
N MET A 1 -15.89 23.21 -25.74
CA MET A 1 -14.54 22.78 -25.29
C MET A 1 -14.51 22.86 -23.76
N LYS A 2 -14.60 21.73 -23.05
CA LYS A 2 -14.48 21.72 -21.58
C LYS A 2 -13.00 21.73 -21.23
N ALA A 3 -12.57 22.76 -20.51
CA ALA A 3 -11.25 22.80 -19.90
C ALA A 3 -11.19 21.73 -18.79
N GLU A 4 -10.33 20.73 -18.94
CA GLU A 4 -9.90 19.91 -17.81
C GLU A 4 -8.92 20.74 -16.98
N CYS A 5 -9.37 21.28 -15.85
CA CYS A 5 -8.47 21.81 -14.83
C CYS A 5 -7.64 20.64 -14.27
N ARG A 6 -6.42 20.44 -14.81
CA ARG A 6 -5.45 19.53 -14.22
C ARG A 6 -4.80 20.25 -13.05
N ASP A 7 -5.14 19.83 -11.83
CA ASP A 7 -4.51 20.28 -10.60
C ASP A 7 -3.05 19.76 -10.57
N GLU A 8 -2.11 20.57 -11.05
CA GLU A 8 -0.68 20.22 -11.17
C GLU A 8 0.16 20.89 -10.09
N SER A 9 0.14 20.32 -8.88
CA SER A 9 1.37 20.27 -8.09
C SER A 9 2.16 19.05 -8.57
N ARG A 10 2.94 19.21 -9.65
CA ARG A 10 3.88 18.20 -10.16
C ARG A 10 5.04 17.99 -9.17
N THR A 11 4.72 17.49 -7.99
CA THR A 11 5.72 16.78 -7.19
C THR A 11 6.06 15.51 -7.97
N PRO A 12 7.35 15.13 -8.11
CA PRO A 12 7.68 13.83 -8.64
C PRO A 12 6.93 12.79 -7.82
N ASN A 13 6.20 11.87 -8.45
CA ASN A 13 5.54 10.78 -7.75
C ASN A 13 6.60 9.86 -7.15
N PHE A 14 7.15 10.23 -5.98
CA PHE A 14 8.06 9.41 -5.20
C PHE A 14 7.38 8.13 -4.71
N TYR A 15 6.04 8.09 -4.76
CA TYR A 15 5.25 7.02 -4.20
C TYR A 15 4.15 6.53 -5.15
N LYS A 16 3.93 5.21 -5.17
CA LYS A 16 2.69 4.61 -5.70
C LYS A 16 1.65 4.50 -4.59
N LYS A 17 0.41 4.88 -4.89
CA LYS A 17 -0.72 4.78 -3.97
C LYS A 17 -1.36 3.39 -4.02
N GLY A 18 -1.72 2.87 -2.86
CA GLY A 18 -2.45 1.62 -2.71
C GLY A 18 -3.44 1.64 -1.56
N ILE A 19 -4.05 0.49 -1.30
CA ILE A 19 -5.04 0.26 -0.24
C ILE A 19 -4.68 -1.01 0.54
N ILE A 20 -4.85 -0.97 1.86
CA ILE A 20 -4.80 -2.15 2.73
C ILE A 20 -6.08 -2.96 2.54
N LEU A 21 -5.97 -4.21 2.08
CA LEU A 21 -7.14 -5.08 1.93
C LEU A 21 -7.45 -5.87 3.20
N GLY A 22 -6.42 -6.29 3.93
CA GLY A 22 -6.59 -7.15 5.11
C GLY A 22 -5.34 -7.97 5.37
N TYR A 23 -5.47 -9.05 6.14
CA TYR A 23 -4.38 -9.99 6.37
C TYR A 23 -4.26 -11.04 5.28
N LYS A 24 -3.09 -11.69 5.19
CA LYS A 24 -2.97 -12.98 4.50
C LYS A 24 -3.88 -13.96 5.22
N ARG A 25 -4.79 -14.61 4.48
CA ARG A 25 -5.78 -15.53 5.05
C ARG A 25 -5.97 -16.77 4.20
N SER A 26 -6.30 -17.87 4.87
CA SER A 26 -6.89 -19.08 4.29
C SER A 26 -8.39 -19.09 4.55
N LEU A 27 -9.07 -20.20 4.26
CA LEU A 27 -10.52 -20.34 4.46
C LEU A 27 -10.95 -20.07 5.91
N ARG A 28 -10.16 -20.55 6.89
CA ARG A 28 -10.49 -20.45 8.32
C ARG A 28 -9.50 -19.60 9.11
N ASN A 29 -8.27 -19.46 8.63
CA ASN A 29 -7.19 -18.83 9.40
C ASN A 29 -6.79 -17.48 8.81
N GLN A 30 -6.50 -16.52 9.68
CA GLN A 30 -5.88 -15.25 9.29
C GLN A 30 -4.48 -15.17 9.90
N ASN A 31 -3.52 -14.66 9.14
CA ASN A 31 -2.15 -14.45 9.58
C ASN A 31 -1.84 -12.94 9.64
N PRO A 32 -1.94 -12.30 10.82
CA PRO A 32 -1.76 -10.86 10.98
C PRO A 32 -0.35 -10.35 10.69
N SER A 33 0.66 -11.22 10.67
CA SER A 33 2.05 -10.84 10.38
C SER A 33 2.25 -10.41 8.93
N TYR A 34 1.32 -10.78 8.04
CA TYR A 34 1.37 -10.46 6.63
C TYR A 34 0.12 -9.70 6.21
N THR A 35 0.30 -8.54 5.62
CA THR A 35 -0.78 -7.68 5.14
C THR A 35 -0.91 -7.81 3.64
N ARG A 36 -2.13 -7.99 3.16
CA ARG A 36 -2.50 -7.99 1.75
C ARG A 36 -2.83 -6.57 1.32
N ILE A 37 -2.21 -6.13 0.22
CA ILE A 37 -2.27 -4.76 -0.26
C ILE A 37 -2.62 -4.78 -1.74
N GLN A 38 -3.36 -3.78 -2.21
CA GLN A 38 -3.64 -3.56 -3.61
C GLN A 38 -3.13 -2.20 -4.04
N ILE A 39 -2.35 -2.17 -5.12
CA ILE A 39 -1.95 -0.92 -5.76
C ILE A 39 -3.08 -0.48 -6.68
N LEU A 40 -3.40 0.82 -6.69
CA LEU A 40 -4.51 1.35 -7.46
C LEU A 40 -4.23 1.35 -8.97
N GLU A 41 -2.97 1.53 -9.32
CA GLU A 41 -2.50 1.48 -10.70
C GLU A 41 -2.49 0.05 -11.25
N ASN A 42 -2.84 -0.09 -12.52
CA ASN A 42 -2.75 -1.37 -13.21
C ASN A 42 -1.29 -1.68 -13.57
N LEU A 43 -0.68 -2.63 -12.86
CA LEU A 43 0.73 -2.98 -13.04
C LEU A 43 0.91 -4.20 -13.96
N LYS A 44 1.85 -4.08 -14.90
CA LYS A 44 2.30 -5.23 -15.72
C LYS A 44 3.09 -6.21 -14.85
N LYS A 45 3.18 -7.48 -15.28
CA LYS A 45 3.92 -8.54 -14.53
C LYS A 45 5.35 -8.11 -14.21
N LYS A 46 6.09 -7.55 -15.17
CA LYS A 46 7.48 -7.07 -14.97
C LYS A 46 7.58 -5.98 -13.89
N GLU A 47 6.68 -5.01 -13.92
CA GLU A 47 6.65 -3.89 -12.96
C GLU A 47 6.36 -4.36 -11.54
N LYS A 48 5.55 -5.42 -11.37
CA LYS A 48 5.29 -5.98 -10.05
C LYS A 48 6.56 -6.49 -9.37
N HIS A 49 7.42 -7.17 -10.11
CA HIS A 49 8.65 -7.71 -9.54
C HIS A 49 9.61 -6.60 -9.08
N SER A 50 9.59 -5.44 -9.76
CA SER A 50 10.37 -4.26 -9.36
C SER A 50 9.95 -3.66 -8.00
N LEU A 51 8.71 -3.88 -7.57
CA LEU A 51 8.20 -3.39 -6.29
C LEU A 51 8.56 -4.29 -5.10
N ILE A 52 9.11 -5.48 -5.34
CA ILE A 52 9.53 -6.38 -4.26
C ILE A 52 10.70 -5.74 -3.51
N GLY A 53 10.67 -5.81 -2.17
CA GLY A 53 11.71 -5.23 -1.32
C GLY A 53 11.57 -3.73 -1.07
N LYS A 54 10.76 -3.03 -1.87
CA LYS A 54 10.51 -1.59 -1.69
C LYS A 54 9.80 -1.31 -0.38
N ARG A 55 10.11 -0.13 0.18
CA ARG A 55 9.53 0.35 1.43
C ARG A 55 8.09 0.78 1.19
N ILE A 56 7.26 0.51 2.17
CA ILE A 56 5.85 0.86 2.17
C ILE A 56 5.48 1.47 3.51
N PHE A 57 4.59 2.45 3.49
CA PHE A 57 4.06 3.03 4.71
C PHE A 57 2.58 3.37 4.62
N TYR A 58 1.99 3.52 5.81
CA TYR A 58 0.68 4.12 6.00
C TYR A 58 0.75 5.14 7.13
N ILE A 59 -0.20 6.06 7.13
CA ILE A 59 -0.30 7.13 8.12
C ILE A 59 -1.50 6.85 9.00
N VAL A 60 -1.29 6.88 10.32
CA VAL A 60 -2.37 6.78 11.31
C VAL A 60 -2.50 8.12 12.01
N LYS A 61 -3.72 8.64 12.05
CA LYS A 61 -4.05 9.82 12.85
C LYS A 61 -4.27 9.39 14.30
N LYS A 62 -3.58 10.03 15.24
CA LYS A 62 -3.77 9.87 16.69
C LYS A 62 -4.22 11.21 17.27
N GLY A 63 -5.48 11.31 17.69
CA GLY A 63 -6.05 12.57 18.17
C GLY A 63 -6.23 13.61 17.06
N HIS A 64 -6.22 14.90 17.41
CA HIS A 64 -6.55 15.96 16.46
C HIS A 64 -5.43 16.24 15.44
N SER A 65 -4.15 16.12 15.83
CA SER A 65 -3.03 16.67 15.05
C SER A 65 -1.82 15.74 14.88
N ILE A 66 -1.76 14.60 15.58
CA ILE A 66 -0.57 13.76 15.55
C ILE A 66 -0.70 12.69 14.46
N TYR A 67 0.15 12.76 13.44
CA TYR A 67 0.25 11.75 12.40
C TYR A 67 1.44 10.82 12.70
N LYS A 68 1.20 9.52 12.73
CA LYS A 68 2.25 8.50 12.89
C LYS A 68 2.39 7.69 11.62
N THR A 69 3.58 7.75 11.04
CA THR A 69 3.95 6.92 9.89
C THR A 69 4.39 5.54 10.37
N LYS A 70 3.81 4.49 9.79
CA LYS A 70 4.16 3.10 10.07
C LYS A 70 4.77 2.47 8.84
N TRP A 71 5.99 1.96 9.01
CA TRP A 71 6.80 1.43 7.92
C TRP A 71 6.74 -0.09 7.83
N GLY A 72 6.90 -0.57 6.60
CA GLY A 72 7.01 -1.97 6.23
C GLY A 72 7.77 -2.13 4.92
N ARG A 73 7.78 -3.37 4.43
CA ARG A 73 8.35 -3.74 3.14
C ARG A 73 7.41 -4.64 2.37
N ILE A 74 7.43 -4.52 1.05
CA ILE A 74 6.79 -5.47 0.15
C ILE A 74 7.63 -6.74 0.10
N ILE A 75 7.01 -7.89 0.32
CA ILE A 75 7.69 -9.19 0.32
C ILE A 75 7.49 -9.91 -0.99
N SER A 76 6.25 -9.97 -1.49
CA SER A 76 5.95 -10.74 -2.68
C SER A 76 4.68 -10.25 -3.40
N PRO A 77 4.61 -10.44 -4.72
CA PRO A 77 3.37 -10.23 -5.46
C PRO A 77 2.36 -11.31 -5.08
N HIS A 78 1.08 -10.95 -5.07
CA HIS A 78 -0.03 -11.84 -4.79
C HIS A 78 -0.95 -11.95 -6.01
N GLY A 79 -0.82 -13.06 -6.75
CA GLY A 79 -1.58 -13.32 -7.97
C GLY A 79 -1.33 -12.28 -9.07
N ASN A 80 -2.25 -12.22 -10.04
CA ASN A 80 -2.07 -11.43 -11.26
C ASN A 80 -2.64 -9.99 -11.19
N SER A 81 -3.48 -9.67 -10.20
CA SER A 81 -4.28 -8.42 -10.18
C SER A 81 -3.71 -7.28 -9.31
N GLY A 82 -2.45 -6.86 -9.49
CA GLY A 82 -1.89 -5.71 -8.75
C GLY A 82 -1.83 -5.82 -7.21
N LYS A 83 -2.00 -7.03 -6.65
CA LYS A 83 -1.98 -7.27 -5.21
C LYS A 83 -0.60 -7.73 -4.75
N PHE A 84 -0.27 -7.41 -3.51
CA PHE A 84 1.02 -7.70 -2.88
C PHE A 84 0.82 -8.18 -1.45
N ILE A 85 1.83 -8.88 -0.95
CA ILE A 85 2.00 -9.18 0.47
C ILE A 85 3.09 -8.27 1.00
N ALA A 86 2.78 -7.55 2.07
CA ALA A 86 3.74 -6.74 2.80
C ALA A 86 3.86 -7.20 4.25
N LYS A 87 4.99 -6.90 4.87
CA LYS A 87 5.21 -7.07 6.31
C LYS A 87 5.60 -5.73 6.90
N PHE A 88 4.80 -5.29 7.86
CA PHE A 88 5.04 -4.09 8.63
C PHE A 88 5.83 -4.43 9.90
N ARG A 89 6.51 -3.43 10.48
CA ARG A 89 7.25 -3.62 11.75
C ARG A 89 6.33 -4.04 12.90
N LYS A 90 5.11 -3.52 12.91
CA LYS A 90 4.03 -3.93 13.80
C LYS A 90 2.85 -4.35 12.94
N ASN A 91 2.14 -5.40 13.36
CA ASN A 91 0.94 -5.86 12.68
C ASN A 91 -0.05 -4.70 12.54
N VAL A 92 -0.64 -4.58 11.34
CA VAL A 92 -1.64 -3.54 11.05
C VAL A 92 -2.90 -3.85 11.86
N ALA A 93 -3.53 -2.85 12.46
CA ALA A 93 -4.82 -3.06 13.14
C ALA A 93 -5.96 -3.29 12.13
N PRO A 94 -6.97 -4.13 12.42
CA PRO A 94 -8.08 -4.37 11.48
C PRO A 94 -8.87 -3.11 11.12
N SER A 95 -8.94 -2.12 12.02
CA SER A 95 -9.59 -0.83 11.79
C SER A 95 -8.92 0.01 10.69
N LEU A 96 -7.70 -0.34 10.29
CA LEU A 96 -6.94 0.35 9.24
C LEU A 96 -7.07 -0.35 7.88
N PHE A 97 -7.91 -1.37 7.77
CA PHE A 97 -8.28 -1.90 6.46
C PHE A 97 -9.00 -0.82 5.65
N CYS A 98 -8.90 -0.91 4.33
CA CYS A 98 -9.33 0.12 3.38
C CYS A 98 -8.61 1.48 3.51
N SER A 99 -7.61 1.62 4.39
CA SER A 99 -6.80 2.83 4.46
C SER A 99 -5.76 2.90 3.33
N ALA A 100 -5.38 4.14 2.98
CA ALA A 100 -4.38 4.39 1.97
C ALA A 100 -2.97 3.98 2.43
N VAL A 101 -2.19 3.44 1.49
CA VAL A 101 -0.77 3.14 1.66
C VAL A 101 0.04 3.75 0.53
N PHE A 102 1.32 3.98 0.80
CA PHE A 102 2.26 4.60 -0.12
C PHE A 102 3.52 3.75 -0.22
N ILE A 103 3.96 3.47 -1.44
CA ILE A 103 5.12 2.63 -1.74
C ILE A 103 6.19 3.50 -2.35
N GLU A 104 7.37 3.55 -1.75
CA GLU A 104 8.51 4.30 -2.28
C GLU A 104 8.97 3.70 -3.61
N LEU A 105 9.33 4.52 -4.60
CA LEU A 105 9.76 4.06 -5.93
C LEU A 105 11.29 4.05 -6.14
N HIS A 106 12.03 4.77 -5.30
CA HIS A 106 13.49 4.74 -5.28
C HIS A 106 14.02 3.45 -4.66
#